data_AF-A0A4R0YEI3-F1
#
_entry.id   AF-A0A4R0YEI3-F1
#
_cell.length_a   1.000
_cell.length_b   1.000
_cell.length_c   1.000
_cell.angle_alpha   90.00
_cell.angle_beta   90.00
_cell.angle_gamma   90.00
#
_symmetry.space_group_name_H-M   'P 1'
#
loop_
_entity.id
_entity.type
_entity.pdbx_description
1 polymer ?
#
loop_
_entity_poly.entity_id
_entity_poly.type
_entity_poly.pdbx_seq_one_letter_code
_entity_poly.pdbx_strand_id
1 'polypeptide(L)' 'YEPFSGSGTTIIAAEMSGRSCHAVELSPAYVDVAVLRWEAFTGCLAVLEADGASYAATAALRAEEPATGAGEPT' A
#
# COMPACT_ATOMS: atom_id res chain seq x y z
N TYR A 1 3.30 -11.97 -9.71
CA TYR A 1 3.54 -10.59 -10.14
C TYR A 1 2.21 -10.04 -10.61
N GLU A 2 1.82 -8.88 -10.10
CA GLU A 2 0.54 -8.22 -10.33
C GLU A 2 0.79 -6.73 -10.62
N PRO A 3 0.88 -6.32 -11.90
CA PRO A 3 1.21 -4.94 -12.25
C PRO A 3 0.07 -3.94 -12.02
N PHE A 4 -1.17 -4.39 -11.82
CA PHE A 4 -2.35 -3.54 -11.65
C PHE A 4 -3.20 -4.06 -10.50
N SER A 5 -2.70 -3.93 -9.28
CA SER A 5 -3.30 -4.62 -8.14
C SER A 5 -4.68 -4.08 -7.75
N GLY A 6 -5.00 -2.84 -8.09
CA GLY A 6 -6.26 -2.18 -7.78
C GLY A 6 -6.58 -2.33 -6.30
N SER A 7 -7.70 -2.97 -6.00
CA SER A 7 -8.12 -3.18 -4.61
C SER A 7 -7.32 -4.25 -3.85
N GLY A 8 -6.34 -4.92 -4.46
CA GLY A 8 -5.49 -5.92 -3.81
C GLY A 8 -6.03 -7.36 -3.81
N THR A 9 -6.99 -7.70 -4.66
CA THR A 9 -7.57 -9.07 -4.71
C THR A 9 -6.52 -10.16 -4.92
N THR A 10 -5.54 -9.94 -5.81
CA THR A 10 -4.46 -10.89 -6.07
C THR A 10 -3.52 -11.05 -4.85
N ILE A 11 -3.34 -10.00 -4.04
CA ILE A 11 -2.56 -10.07 -2.78
C ILE A 11 -3.23 -11.04 -1.81
N ILE A 12 -4.55 -10.89 -1.60
CA ILE A 12 -5.32 -11.79 -0.72
C ILE A 12 -5.32 -13.23 -1.25
N ALA A 13 -5.48 -13.44 -2.55
CA ALA A 13 -5.44 -14.78 -3.14
C ALA A 13 -4.07 -15.45 -2.97
N ALA A 14 -2.98 -14.67 -3.04
CA ALA A 14 -1.64 -15.17 -2.78
C ALA A 14 -1.45 -15.57 -1.31
N GLU A 15 -1.92 -14.73 -0.37
CA GLU A 15 -1.92 -15.03 1.06
C GLU A 15 -2.68 -16.35 1.36
N MET A 16 -3.91 -16.48 0.86
CA MET A 16 -4.73 -17.68 1.03
C MET A 16 -4.08 -18.95 0.49
N SER A 17 -3.22 -18.83 -0.52
CA SER A 17 -2.53 -19.96 -1.16
C SER A 17 -1.11 -20.19 -0.64
N GLY A 18 -0.66 -19.42 0.36
CA GLY A 18 0.70 -19.51 0.88
C GLY A 18 1.77 -19.11 -0.14
N ARG A 19 1.44 -18.21 -1.07
CA ARG A 19 2.33 -17.73 -2.14
C ARG A 19 2.68 -16.26 -1.93
N SER A 20 3.87 -15.86 -2.39
CA SER A 20 4.25 -14.45 -2.44
C SER A 20 3.62 -13.72 -3.64
N CYS A 21 3.12 -12.51 -3.41
CA CYS A 21 2.67 -11.58 -4.45
C CYS A 21 3.60 -10.37 -4.51
N HIS A 22 4.05 -10.02 -5.72
CA HIS A 22 4.72 -8.75 -5.99
C HIS A 22 3.75 -7.90 -6.79
N ALA A 23 3.21 -6.86 -6.17
CA ALA A 23 2.10 -6.07 -6.67
C ALA A 23 2.52 -4.61 -6.87
N VAL A 24 1.98 -3.97 -7.92
CA VAL A 24 2.13 -2.54 -8.20
C VAL A 24 0.76 -1.92 -8.36
N GLU A 25 0.60 -0.71 -7.86
CA GLU A 25 -0.58 0.12 -8.06
C GLU A 25 -0.15 1.59 -8.19
N LEU A 26 -0.77 2.29 -9.12
CA LEU A 26 -0.45 3.69 -9.42
C LEU A 26 -1.25 4.64 -8.54
N SER A 27 -2.51 4.31 -8.26
CA SER A 27 -3.40 5.17 -7.48
C SER A 27 -3.08 5.05 -5.99
N PRO A 28 -2.66 6.15 -5.33
CA PRO A 28 -2.36 6.11 -3.89
C PRO A 28 -3.54 5.60 -3.05
N ALA A 29 -4.76 6.03 -3.40
CA ALA A 29 -5.97 5.57 -2.70
C ALA A 29 -6.20 4.05 -2.83
N TYR A 30 -5.85 3.43 -3.97
CA TYR A 30 -5.94 1.98 -4.11
C TYR A 30 -4.80 1.24 -3.42
N VAL A 31 -3.60 1.84 -3.32
CA VAL A 31 -2.52 1.31 -2.46
C VAL A 31 -3.00 1.22 -1.02
N ASP A 32 -3.59 2.29 -0.48
CA ASP A 32 -4.13 2.32 0.88
C ASP A 32 -5.21 1.25 1.08
N VAL A 33 -6.13 1.11 0.13
CA VAL A 33 -7.17 0.06 0.14
C VAL A 33 -6.55 -1.34 0.16
N ALA A 34 -5.56 -1.62 -0.69
CA ALA A 34 -4.93 -2.93 -0.76
C ALA A 34 -4.21 -3.28 0.55
N VAL A 35 -3.47 -2.33 1.14
CA VAL A 35 -2.77 -2.49 2.41
C VAL A 35 -3.77 -2.77 3.55
N LEU A 36 -4.76 -1.91 3.73
CA LEU A 36 -5.74 -2.04 4.81
C LEU A 36 -6.56 -3.33 4.69
N ARG A 37 -6.90 -3.77 3.47
CA ARG A 37 -7.59 -5.04 3.25
C ARG A 37 -6.72 -6.24 3.65
N TRP A 38 -5.42 -6.21 3.34
CA TRP A 38 -4.51 -7.29 3.72
C TRP A 38 -4.27 -7.32 5.23
N GLU A 39 -4.07 -6.17 5.89
CA GLU A 39 -3.96 -6.10 7.35
C GLU A 39 -5.23 -6.63 8.03
N ALA A 40 -6.42 -6.23 7.55
CA ALA A 40 -7.69 -6.73 8.10
C ALA A 40 -7.91 -8.23 7.87
N PHE A 41 -7.42 -8.77 6.75
CA PHE A 41 -7.55 -10.19 6.43
C PHE A 41 -6.61 -11.08 7.26
N THR A 42 -5.37 -10.62 7.48
CA THR A 42 -4.31 -11.42 8.13
C THR A 42 -4.16 -11.15 9.62
N GLY A 43 -4.54 -9.95 10.08
CA GLY A 43 -4.20 -9.44 11.41
C GLY A 43 -2.74 -8.98 11.55
N CYS A 44 -1.96 -9.03 10.47
CA CYS A 44 -0.57 -8.55 10.45
C CYS A 44 -0.52 -7.05 10.20
N LEU A 45 0.63 -6.44 10.56
CA LEU A 45 0.93 -5.04 10.24
C LEU A 45 1.76 -4.98 8.96
N ALA A 46 1.30 -4.18 8.00
CA ALA A 46 2.08 -3.86 6.82
C ALA A 46 3.21 -2.90 7.19
N VAL A 47 4.40 -3.13 6.62
CA VAL A 47 5.60 -2.34 6.90
C VAL A 47 6.22 -1.80 5.61
N LEU A 48 6.77 -0.59 5.70
CA LEU A 48 7.60 -0.03 4.64
C LEU A 48 8.96 -0.73 4.67
N GLU A 49 9.39 -1.28 3.54
CA GLU A 49 10.62 -2.11 3.49
C GLU A 49 11.88 -1.32 3.85
N ALA A 50 11.92 -0.02 3.51
CA ALA A 50 13.09 0.83 3.70
C ALA A 50 13.51 1.03 5.16
N ASP A 51 12.54 1.08 6.08
CA ASP A 51 12.78 1.44 7.49
C ASP A 51 11.98 0.59 8.50
N GLY A 52 11.12 -0.31 8.03
CA GLY A 52 10.26 -1.16 8.85
C GLY A 52 9.10 -0.42 9.53
N ALA A 53 8.85 0.85 9.20
CA ALA A 53 7.74 1.60 9.76
C ALA A 53 6.39 0.98 9.37
N SER A 54 5.45 0.90 10.31
CA SER A 54 4.10 0.40 10.00
C SER A 54 3.35 1.34 9.06
N TYR A 55 2.33 0.82 8.39
CA TYR A 55 1.45 1.64 7.55
C TYR A 55 0.86 2.83 8.33
N ALA A 56 0.40 2.61 9.56
CA ALA A 56 -0.12 3.67 10.42
C ALA A 56 0.93 4.75 10.77
N ALA A 57 2.16 4.35 11.08
CA ALA A 57 3.25 5.29 11.36
C ALA A 57 3.61 6.13 10.12
N THR A 58 3.68 5.48 8.96
CA THR A 58 3.98 6.12 7.68
C THR A 58 2.88 7.11 7.28
N ALA A 59 1.61 6.73 7.47
CA ALA A 59 0.46 7.59 7.18
C ALA A 59 0.46 8.84 8.09
N ALA A 60 0.78 8.68 9.38
CA ALA A 60 0.88 9.81 10.30
C ALA A 60 1.98 10.81 9.90
N LEU A 61 3.17 10.32 9.56
CA LEU A 61 4.28 11.17 9.09
C LEU A 61 3.93 11.94 7.82
N ARG A 62 3.28 11.29 6.85
CA ARG A 62 2.88 11.92 5.58
C ARG A 62 1.70 12.89 5.71
N ALA A 63 0.87 12.74 6.74
CA ALA A 63 -0.19 13.70 7.03
C ALA A 63 0.36 15.03 7.58
N GLU A 64 1.56 15.02 8.15
CA GLU A 64 2.24 16.20 8.69
C GLU A 64 3.09 16.95 7.63
N GLU A 65 3.45 16.31 6.51
CA GLU A 65 4.10 16.98 5.38
C GLU A 65 3.09 17.81 4.58
N PRO A 66 3.23 19.16 4.51
CA PRO A 66 2.38 19.96 3.64
C PRO A 66 2.68 19.61 2.19
N ALA A 67 1.61 19.35 1.40
CA ALA A 67 1.68 19.13 -0.03
C ALA A 67 2.41 20.29 -0.73
N THR A 68 3.71 20.14 -0.96
CA THR A 68 4.51 21.08 -1.74
C THR A 68 4.34 20.76 -3.21
N GLY A 69 3.72 21.69 -3.95
CA GLY A 69 4.00 21.88 -5.38
C GLY A 69 2.95 21.38 -6.36
N ALA A 70 1.84 22.12 -6.49
CA ALA A 70 1.23 22.31 -7.80
C ALA A 70 2.12 23.27 -8.63
N GLY A 71 2.54 22.86 -9.81
CA GLY A 71 3.27 23.65 -10.82
C GLY A 71 4.06 22.71 -11.72
N GLU A 72 3.67 22.50 -12.97
CA GLU A 72 3.91 23.48 -14.04
C GLU A 72 2.87 23.34 -15.18
N PRO A 73 2.16 24.40 -15.60
CA PRO A 73 1.51 24.43 -16.92
C PRO A 73 2.55 24.82 -17.99
N THR A 74 2.65 24.03 -19.07
CA THR A 74 3.35 24.42 -20.31
C THR A 74 2.42 25.20 -21.23
#